data_AF-A0A2Z6IDL3-F1
#
_entry.id   AF-A0A2Z6IDL3-F1
#
_cell.length_a   1.000
_cell.length_b   1.000
_cell.length_c   1.000
_cell.angle_alpha   90.00
_cell.angle_beta   90.00
_cell.angle_gamma   90.00
#
_symmetry.space_group_name_H-M   'P 1'
#
loop_
_entity.id
_entity.type
_entity.pdbx_description
1 polymer ?
#
loop_
_entity_poly.entity_id
_entity_poly.type
_entity_poly.pdbx_seq_one_letter_code
_entity_poly.pdbx_strand_id
1 'polypeptide(L)'
;MNTTRKEFLRSAGAVLGGLALGGAAGTTAVAAAVATGGSKYPQAPVVGSRRVNADFTGPKAKVFFSKTIDAEHLIRLYGLVNGSISGKVAIKLHTGEQHGPNILPRDMVKAFQATIPESTIVETNTLYAGDRDTTEKHLKTLEVNGWTFCPVDIVNHPCLKAEA
;
A
#
# COMPACT_ATOMS: atom_id res chain seq x y z
N MET A 1 27.14 -15.57 2.66
CA MET A 1 26.60 -14.49 3.53
C MET A 1 25.38 -13.90 2.83
N ASN A 2 24.19 -14.13 3.38
CA ASN A 2 22.93 -13.63 2.81
C ASN A 2 22.62 -12.25 3.37
N THR A 3 23.06 -11.21 2.67
CA THR A 3 22.67 -9.84 2.98
C THR A 3 21.19 -9.65 2.63
N THR A 4 20.36 -9.29 3.59
CA THR A 4 18.93 -9.06 3.36
C THR A 4 18.70 -7.70 2.69
N ARG A 5 17.60 -7.52 1.94
CA ARG A 5 17.23 -6.22 1.31
C ARG A 5 17.22 -5.05 2.31
N LYS A 6 16.93 -5.34 3.58
CA LYS A 6 16.94 -4.39 4.69
C LYS A 6 18.36 -3.90 5.04
N GLU A 7 19.36 -4.77 4.89
CA GLU A 7 20.77 -4.43 5.11
C GLU A 7 21.36 -3.66 3.93
N PHE A 8 20.96 -3.99 2.69
CA PHE A 8 21.38 -3.24 1.50
C PHE A 8 20.89 -1.78 1.50
N LEU A 9 19.65 -1.54 1.92
CA LEU A 9 19.09 -0.19 2.05
C LEU A 9 19.71 0.60 3.21
N ARG A 10 20.17 -0.08 4.28
CA ARG A 10 20.92 0.56 5.36
C ARG A 10 22.36 0.90 4.96
N SER A 11 23.03 0.04 4.19
CA SER A 11 24.39 0.32 3.70
C SER A 11 24.44 1.45 2.68
N ALA A 12 23.36 1.68 1.92
CA ALA A 12 23.26 2.82 1.01
C ALA A 12 23.04 4.17 1.73
N GLY A 13 22.60 4.16 2.99
CA GLY A 13 22.35 5.35 3.80
C GLY A 13 23.55 5.87 4.61
N ALA A 14 24.72 5.23 4.52
CA ALA A 14 25.90 5.57 5.30
C ALA A 14 27.11 5.93 4.40
N VAL A 15 26.94 6.92 3.53
CA VAL A 15 28.08 7.69 2.96
C VAL A 15 27.73 9.18 2.99
N LEU A 16 27.64 9.74 4.20
CA LEU A 16 27.84 11.17 4.46
C LEU A 16 28.87 11.26 5.57
N GLY A 17 30.12 11.05 5.21
CA GLY A 17 31.24 11.02 6.14
C GLY A 17 32.57 11.03 5.41
N GLY A 18 32.93 12.20 4.86
CA GLY A 18 34.31 12.60 4.58
C GLY A 18 34.89 12.18 3.23
N LEU A 19 35.13 13.17 2.36
CA LEU A 19 36.47 13.31 1.76
C LEU A 19 36.71 14.77 1.34
N ALA A 20 37.67 15.39 2.00
CA ALA A 20 38.31 16.61 1.54
C ALA A 20 39.41 16.27 0.51
N LEU A 21 39.52 17.14 -0.51
CA LEU A 21 40.68 17.43 -1.37
C LEU A 21 41.19 16.36 -2.37
N GLY A 22 41.06 16.71 -3.68
CA GLY A 22 42.15 16.63 -4.64
C GLY A 22 42.11 15.55 -5.73
N GLY A 23 42.13 15.98 -7.01
CA GLY A 23 42.89 15.28 -8.07
C GLY A 23 42.12 14.45 -9.12
N ALA A 24 41.96 15.05 -10.30
CA ALA A 24 42.06 14.52 -11.67
C ALA A 24 41.28 13.26 -12.15
N ALA A 25 40.59 13.49 -13.29
CA ALA A 25 40.34 12.59 -14.43
C ALA A 25 39.40 11.38 -14.24
N GLY A 26 38.20 11.50 -14.81
CA GLY A 26 37.32 10.36 -15.08
C GLY A 26 35.92 10.82 -15.44
N THR A 27 35.59 10.80 -16.72
CA THR A 27 34.25 11.08 -17.28
C THR A 27 33.15 10.29 -16.58
N THR A 28 32.20 10.98 -15.94
CA THR A 28 30.91 10.37 -15.57
C THR A 28 29.77 11.28 -16.00
N ALA A 29 28.85 10.68 -16.74
CA ALA A 29 27.70 11.31 -17.36
C ALA A 29 26.88 12.17 -16.39
N VAL A 30 26.52 13.36 -16.86
CA VAL A 30 25.49 14.21 -16.29
C VAL A 30 24.13 13.52 -16.41
N ALA A 31 23.61 13.00 -15.30
CA ALA A 31 22.18 12.74 -15.17
C ALA A 31 21.54 13.95 -14.50
N ALA A 32 20.90 14.80 -15.31
CA ALA A 32 20.16 15.94 -14.83
C ALA A 32 18.97 15.46 -13.99
N ALA A 33 18.98 15.76 -12.69
CA ALA A 33 17.81 15.60 -11.86
C ALA A 33 16.80 16.68 -12.25
N VAL A 34 15.74 16.30 -12.96
CA VAL A 34 14.56 17.16 -13.14
C VAL A 34 13.91 17.29 -11.78
N ALA A 35 14.10 18.44 -11.14
CA ALA A 35 13.39 18.82 -9.92
C ALA A 35 11.90 18.93 -10.24
N THR A 36 11.15 17.86 -9.99
CA THR A 36 9.69 17.92 -9.89
C THR A 36 9.34 18.26 -8.46
N GLY A 37 8.50 19.29 -8.30
CA GLY A 37 8.10 19.87 -7.02
C GLY A 37 7.77 18.82 -5.96
N GLY A 38 8.36 18.99 -4.78
CA GLY A 38 8.38 18.01 -3.71
C GLY A 38 6.99 17.63 -3.22
N SER A 39 6.61 16.38 -3.47
CA SER A 39 5.82 15.62 -2.50
C SER A 39 6.69 15.46 -1.24
N LYS A 40 6.16 15.83 -0.06
CA LYS A 40 6.79 15.57 1.25
C LYS A 40 7.04 14.08 1.52
N TYR A 41 6.52 13.20 0.68
CA TYR A 41 6.69 11.76 0.77
C TYR A 41 7.53 11.28 -0.42
N PRO A 42 8.65 10.57 -0.17
CA PRO A 42 9.40 9.93 -1.25
C PRO A 42 8.48 8.94 -1.96
N GLN A 43 8.21 9.19 -3.24
CA GLN A 43 7.51 8.21 -4.06
C GLN A 43 8.37 6.94 -4.12
N ALA A 44 7.75 5.79 -3.82
CA ALA A 44 8.43 4.52 -3.95
C ALA A 44 8.92 4.36 -5.41
N PRO A 45 10.14 3.84 -5.64
CA PRO A 45 10.63 3.62 -7.00
C PRO A 45 9.62 2.82 -7.79
N VAL A 46 9.19 3.33 -8.95
CA VAL A 46 8.32 2.60 -9.87
C VAL A 46 9.16 1.50 -10.52
N VAL A 47 9.24 0.35 -9.85
CA VAL A 47 9.86 -0.86 -10.39
C VAL A 47 8.83 -1.51 -11.31
N GLY A 48 8.93 -1.22 -12.60
CA GLY A 48 8.12 -1.91 -13.61
C GLY A 48 8.41 -3.42 -13.60
N SER A 49 7.36 -4.23 -13.69
CA SER A 49 7.48 -5.67 -13.90
C SER A 49 7.13 -6.03 -15.34
N ARG A 50 7.91 -6.91 -15.97
CA ARG A 50 7.54 -7.54 -17.25
C ARG A 50 7.35 -9.04 -17.08
N ARG A 51 6.42 -9.63 -17.83
CA ARG A 51 6.34 -11.09 -17.94
C ARG A 51 7.64 -11.59 -18.57
N VAL A 52 8.19 -12.64 -17.98
CA VAL A 52 9.39 -13.30 -18.49
C VAL A 52 9.06 -14.77 -18.75
N ASN A 53 9.76 -15.35 -19.73
CA ASN A 53 9.65 -16.78 -20.04
C ASN A 53 10.36 -17.62 -18.96
N ALA A 54 10.15 -18.93 -19.00
CA ALA A 54 10.67 -19.86 -18.01
C ALA A 54 12.22 -19.88 -17.95
N ASP A 55 12.88 -19.57 -19.06
CA ASP A 55 14.34 -19.51 -19.24
C ASP A 55 14.98 -18.24 -18.64
N PHE A 56 14.20 -17.29 -18.12
CA PHE A 56 14.75 -16.07 -17.55
C PHE A 56 15.59 -16.32 -16.29
N THR A 57 16.82 -15.81 -16.31
CA THR A 57 17.85 -16.02 -15.28
C THR A 57 18.04 -14.84 -14.32
N GLY A 58 17.35 -13.71 -14.55
CA GLY A 58 17.43 -12.53 -13.69
C GLY A 58 16.56 -12.60 -12.43
N PRO A 59 16.59 -11.54 -11.60
CA PRO A 59 15.74 -11.43 -10.41
C PRO A 59 14.25 -11.48 -10.78
N LYS A 60 13.47 -12.31 -10.06
CA LYS A 60 12.03 -12.49 -10.27
C LYS A 60 11.23 -11.84 -9.14
N ALA A 61 10.01 -11.40 -9.44
CA ALA A 61 9.09 -10.93 -8.42
C ALA A 61 8.74 -12.08 -7.47
N LYS A 62 8.73 -11.82 -6.16
CA LYS A 62 8.26 -12.79 -5.17
C LYS A 62 6.74 -12.65 -5.06
N VAL A 63 6.04 -13.77 -5.21
CA VAL A 63 4.57 -13.83 -5.10
C VAL A 63 4.24 -14.73 -3.92
N PHE A 64 3.33 -14.27 -3.06
CA PHE A 64 2.83 -15.02 -1.92
C PHE A 64 1.36 -15.35 -2.16
N PHE A 65 0.95 -16.57 -1.81
CA PHE A 65 -0.38 -17.09 -2.09
C PHE A 65 -0.81 -18.05 -0.97
N SER A 66 -2.10 -18.00 -0.63
CA SER A 66 -2.76 -18.96 0.27
C SER A 66 -3.96 -19.56 -0.43
N LYS A 67 -4.15 -20.87 -0.29
CA LYS A 67 -5.40 -21.56 -0.70
C LYS A 67 -6.51 -21.40 0.34
N THR A 68 -6.14 -21.08 1.58
CA THR A 68 -7.05 -20.93 2.71
C THR A 68 -7.40 -19.45 2.90
N ILE A 69 -8.69 -19.17 3.09
CA ILE A 69 -9.23 -17.81 3.29
C ILE A 69 -9.63 -17.68 4.76
N ASP A 70 -8.71 -17.19 5.59
CA ASP A 70 -8.95 -16.93 7.00
C ASP A 70 -8.05 -15.79 7.53
N ALA A 71 -8.25 -15.43 8.81
CA ALA A 71 -7.51 -14.35 9.46
C ALA A 71 -6.02 -14.65 9.61
N GLU A 72 -5.66 -15.87 9.99
CA GLU A 72 -4.27 -16.26 10.24
C GLU A 72 -3.44 -16.12 8.96
N HIS A 73 -3.94 -16.66 7.85
CA HIS A 73 -3.26 -16.62 6.57
C HIS A 73 -3.21 -15.21 6.01
N LEU A 74 -4.27 -14.40 6.18
CA LEU A 74 -4.25 -12.98 5.79
C LEU A 74 -3.18 -12.19 6.55
N ILE A 75 -3.12 -12.33 7.87
CA ILE A 75 -2.13 -11.67 8.73
C ILE A 75 -0.70 -12.12 8.36
N ARG A 76 -0.51 -13.43 8.13
CA ARG A 76 0.78 -13.99 7.70
C ARG A 76 1.22 -13.43 6.35
N LEU A 77 0.32 -13.39 5.36
CA LEU A 77 0.60 -12.81 4.05
C LEU A 77 0.93 -11.33 4.14
N TYR A 78 0.16 -10.57 4.93
CA TYR A 78 0.45 -9.16 5.19
C TYR A 78 1.84 -8.97 5.80
N GLY A 79 2.23 -9.78 6.79
CA GLY A 79 3.57 -9.75 7.39
C GLY A 79 4.73 -9.97 6.40
N LEU A 80 4.47 -10.60 5.25
CA LEU A 80 5.47 -10.81 4.19
C LEU A 80 5.59 -9.61 3.24
N VAL A 81 4.55 -8.77 3.14
CA VAL A 81 4.46 -7.68 2.15
C VAL A 81 4.38 -6.28 2.76
N ASN A 82 4.08 -6.15 4.06
CA ASN A 82 3.80 -4.89 4.73
C ASN A 82 5.00 -3.93 4.82
N GLY A 83 6.22 -4.39 4.52
CA GLY A 83 7.38 -3.55 4.22
C GLY A 83 7.59 -2.41 5.21
N SER A 84 7.45 -1.17 4.72
CA SER A 84 7.65 0.08 5.48
C SER A 84 6.36 0.86 5.72
N ILE A 85 5.19 0.21 5.70
CA ILE A 85 3.92 0.88 6.00
C ILE A 85 3.97 1.38 7.44
N SER A 86 3.87 2.70 7.62
CA SER A 86 3.99 3.38 8.90
C SER A 86 3.18 4.69 8.90
N GLY A 87 2.90 5.23 10.09
CA GLY A 87 2.08 6.44 10.22
C GLY A 87 0.57 6.12 10.13
N LYS A 88 -0.19 7.00 9.49
CA LYS A 88 -1.64 6.79 9.26
C LYS A 88 -1.84 5.76 8.17
N VAL A 89 -2.50 4.65 8.49
CA VAL A 89 -2.71 3.53 7.55
C VAL A 89 -4.16 3.46 7.13
N ALA A 90 -4.40 3.39 5.82
CA ALA A 90 -5.71 3.11 5.24
C ALA A 90 -5.80 1.65 4.80
N ILE A 91 -6.96 1.02 5.03
CA ILE A 91 -7.28 -0.32 4.56
C ILE A 91 -8.34 -0.19 3.46
N LYS A 92 -7.94 -0.38 2.21
CA LYS A 92 -8.87 -0.50 1.08
C LYS A 92 -9.24 -1.97 0.92
N LEU A 93 -10.52 -2.27 0.93
CA LEU A 93 -11.03 -3.62 0.69
C LEU A 93 -12.27 -3.56 -0.21
N HIS A 94 -12.84 -4.72 -0.49
CA HIS A 94 -14.13 -4.81 -1.16
C HIS A 94 -15.22 -5.02 -0.12
N THR A 95 -16.07 -4.01 0.07
CA THR A 95 -17.14 -4.00 1.10
C THR A 95 -18.47 -4.59 0.65
N GLY A 96 -18.64 -4.81 -0.66
CA GLY A 96 -19.81 -5.42 -1.28
C GLY A 96 -21.04 -4.51 -1.35
N GLU A 97 -22.06 -4.93 -2.11
CA GLU A 97 -23.39 -4.31 -2.10
C GLU A 97 -24.21 -4.79 -0.89
N GLN A 98 -25.32 -4.11 -0.58
CA GLN A 98 -26.24 -4.59 0.46
C GLN A 98 -26.74 -5.99 0.10
N HIS A 99 -26.62 -6.92 1.04
CA HIS A 99 -27.05 -8.32 0.86
C HIS A 99 -26.39 -9.03 -0.35
N GLY A 100 -25.28 -8.50 -0.85
CA GLY A 100 -24.58 -9.07 -2.00
C GLY A 100 -23.90 -10.40 -1.65
N PRO A 101 -23.69 -11.28 -2.64
CA PRO A 101 -23.08 -12.59 -2.40
C PRO A 101 -21.57 -12.52 -2.10
N ASN A 102 -20.92 -11.39 -2.41
CA ASN A 102 -19.46 -11.24 -2.42
C ASN A 102 -18.97 -10.33 -1.29
N ILE A 103 -19.34 -10.62 -0.04
CA ILE A 103 -18.88 -9.88 1.14
C ILE A 103 -17.72 -10.64 1.77
N LEU A 104 -16.56 -10.01 1.92
CA LEU A 104 -15.42 -10.59 2.63
C LEU A 104 -15.84 -10.99 4.07
N PRO A 105 -15.33 -12.10 4.63
CA PRO A 105 -15.63 -12.45 6.01
C PRO A 105 -15.23 -11.31 6.98
N ARG A 106 -16.22 -10.72 7.67
CA ARG A 106 -15.99 -9.52 8.48
C ARG A 106 -15.05 -9.79 9.64
N ASP A 107 -15.19 -10.93 10.30
CA ASP A 107 -14.33 -11.33 11.42
C ASP A 107 -12.87 -11.52 10.99
N MET A 108 -12.65 -11.99 9.76
CA MET A 108 -11.30 -12.08 9.18
C MET A 108 -10.68 -10.70 9.00
N VAL A 109 -11.43 -9.75 8.44
CA VAL A 109 -10.94 -8.39 8.22
C VAL A 109 -10.78 -7.64 9.56
N LYS A 110 -11.68 -7.85 10.51
CA LYS A 110 -11.60 -7.27 11.86
C LYS A 110 -10.38 -7.76 12.62
N ALA A 111 -10.09 -9.07 12.58
CA ALA A 111 -8.88 -9.63 13.17
C ALA A 111 -7.61 -9.07 12.51
N PHE A 112 -7.61 -8.91 11.19
CA PHE A 112 -6.53 -8.26 10.46
C PHE A 112 -6.37 -6.77 10.84
N GLN A 113 -7.45 -6.01 10.87
CA GLN A 113 -7.47 -4.59 11.23
C GLN A 113 -6.89 -4.37 12.63
N ALA A 114 -7.18 -5.25 13.59
CA ALA A 114 -6.62 -5.18 14.94
C ALA A 114 -5.07 -5.27 14.98
N THR A 115 -4.42 -5.83 13.94
CA THR A 115 -2.95 -5.84 13.83
C THR A 115 -2.36 -4.52 13.33
N ILE A 116 -3.22 -3.59 12.86
CA ILE A 116 -2.87 -2.27 12.35
C ILE A 116 -3.69 -1.23 13.14
N PRO A 117 -3.26 -0.88 14.38
CA PRO A 117 -4.01 0.04 15.23
C PRO A 117 -4.16 1.41 14.56
N GLU A 118 -5.25 2.11 14.89
CA GLU A 118 -5.60 3.44 14.32
C GLU A 118 -5.76 3.48 12.79
N SER A 119 -6.00 2.32 12.16
CA SER A 119 -6.28 2.27 10.73
C SER A 119 -7.72 2.66 10.40
N THR A 120 -7.91 3.26 9.22
CA THR A 120 -9.24 3.61 8.68
C THR A 120 -9.55 2.75 7.45
N ILE A 121 -10.76 2.19 7.36
CA ILE A 121 -11.21 1.61 6.09
C ILE A 121 -11.45 2.75 5.11
N VAL A 122 -10.88 2.64 3.92
CA VAL A 122 -11.06 3.64 2.86
C VAL A 122 -11.88 3.02 1.75
N GLU A 123 -12.93 3.72 1.36
CA GLU A 123 -13.81 3.32 0.26
C GLU A 123 -14.08 4.48 -0.71
N THR A 124 -14.74 4.15 -1.82
CA THR A 124 -15.08 5.13 -2.86
C THR A 124 -16.46 4.80 -3.40
N ASN A 125 -17.30 5.82 -3.58
CA ASN A 125 -18.62 5.61 -4.16
C ASN A 125 -18.51 5.00 -5.56
N THR A 126 -19.50 4.19 -5.91
CA THR A 126 -19.61 3.63 -7.26
C THR A 126 -19.90 4.74 -8.26
N LEU A 127 -19.34 4.60 -9.47
CA LEU A 127 -19.67 5.49 -10.59
C LEU A 127 -21.11 5.28 -11.08
N TYR A 128 -21.61 4.05 -10.93
CA TYR A 128 -22.94 3.63 -11.36
C TYR A 128 -23.94 3.73 -10.22
N ALA A 129 -25.19 4.01 -10.57
CA ALA A 129 -26.31 4.09 -9.63
C ALA A 129 -26.51 2.75 -8.89
N GLY A 130 -26.83 2.83 -7.60
CA GLY A 130 -26.98 1.66 -6.74
C GLY A 130 -27.01 2.03 -5.26
N ASP A 131 -26.56 1.11 -4.41
CA ASP A 131 -26.54 1.28 -2.95
C ASP A 131 -25.26 1.95 -2.43
N ARG A 132 -24.35 2.32 -3.34
CA ARG A 132 -23.04 2.89 -3.02
C ARG A 132 -22.67 4.08 -3.91
N ASP A 133 -23.61 4.64 -4.66
CA ASP A 133 -23.39 5.73 -5.63
C ASP A 133 -23.33 7.11 -4.97
N THR A 134 -23.89 7.26 -3.77
CA THR A 134 -23.70 8.42 -2.89
C THR A 134 -23.05 8.00 -1.57
N THR A 135 -22.41 8.95 -0.90
CA THR A 135 -21.71 8.68 0.37
C THR A 135 -22.67 8.21 1.45
N GLU A 136 -23.85 8.82 1.55
CA GLU A 136 -24.88 8.45 2.53
C GLU A 136 -25.35 7.01 2.32
N LYS A 137 -25.63 6.63 1.08
CA LYS A 137 -26.02 5.26 0.74
C LYS A 137 -24.90 4.28 1.01
N HIS A 138 -23.67 4.62 0.64
CA HIS A 138 -22.51 3.75 0.86
C HIS A 138 -22.25 3.53 2.35
N LEU A 139 -22.32 4.57 3.18
CA LEU A 139 -22.22 4.45 4.64
C LEU A 139 -23.35 3.57 5.20
N LYS A 140 -24.58 3.70 4.69
CA LYS A 140 -25.67 2.83 5.10
C LYS A 140 -25.41 1.36 4.71
N THR A 141 -24.90 1.13 3.51
CA THR A 141 -24.49 -0.18 3.04
C THR A 141 -23.41 -0.80 3.92
N LEU A 142 -22.43 0.00 4.34
CA LEU A 142 -21.38 -0.42 5.24
C LEU A 142 -21.93 -0.86 6.61
N GLU A 143 -22.86 -0.08 7.17
CA GLU A 143 -23.54 -0.40 8.42
C GLU A 143 -24.33 -1.72 8.31
N VAL A 144 -25.15 -1.87 7.26
CA VAL A 144 -25.95 -3.07 7.00
C VAL A 144 -25.07 -4.31 6.84
N ASN A 145 -23.92 -4.17 6.16
CA ASN A 145 -22.98 -5.27 5.93
C ASN A 145 -22.07 -5.55 7.15
N GLY A 146 -22.19 -4.78 8.24
CA GLY A 146 -21.46 -5.00 9.50
C GLY A 146 -20.04 -4.45 9.53
N TRP A 147 -19.72 -3.47 8.68
CA TRP A 147 -18.43 -2.76 8.68
C TRP A 147 -18.38 -1.67 9.76
N THR A 148 -18.60 -2.07 11.02
CA THR A 148 -18.79 -1.16 12.17
C THR A 148 -17.65 -1.22 13.20
N PHE A 149 -16.55 -1.89 12.88
CA PHE A 149 -15.46 -2.16 13.84
C PHE A 149 -14.28 -1.18 13.75
N CYS A 150 -14.23 -0.31 12.75
CA CYS A 150 -13.26 0.78 12.65
C CYS A 150 -13.85 1.95 11.82
N PRO A 151 -13.25 3.15 11.86
CA PRO A 151 -13.69 4.27 11.03
C PRO A 151 -13.68 3.92 9.54
N VAL A 152 -14.61 4.52 8.79
CA VAL A 152 -14.66 4.43 7.32
C VAL A 152 -14.60 5.83 6.72
N ASP A 153 -13.75 6.01 5.72
CA ASP A 153 -13.60 7.24 4.94
C ASP A 153 -13.96 7.00 3.46
N ILE A 154 -14.89 7.80 2.93
CA ILE A 154 -15.32 7.76 1.54
C ILE A 154 -14.63 8.90 0.79
N VAL A 155 -13.55 8.58 0.09
CA VAL A 155 -12.55 9.57 -0.37
C VAL A 155 -13.07 10.53 -1.44
N ASN A 156 -14.06 10.12 -2.23
CA ASN A 156 -14.68 10.99 -3.25
C ASN A 156 -15.91 11.74 -2.72
N HIS A 157 -16.15 11.73 -1.41
CA HIS A 157 -17.14 12.60 -0.80
C HIS A 157 -16.71 14.08 -1.00
N PRO A 158 -17.60 14.99 -1.43
CA PRO A 158 -17.27 16.38 -1.77
C PRO A 158 -16.72 17.26 -0.63
N CYS A 159 -16.48 16.71 0.57
CA CYS A 159 -15.97 17.48 1.71
C CYS A 159 -14.45 17.59 1.83
N LEU A 160 -13.64 17.14 0.86
CA LEU A 160 -12.22 17.51 0.81
C LEU A 160 -12.02 18.93 0.25
N LYS A 161 -12.54 19.94 0.97
CA LYS A 161 -11.74 21.16 1.12
C LYS A 161 -10.63 20.78 2.08
N ALA A 162 -9.44 20.55 1.54
CA ALA A 162 -8.24 20.36 2.34
C ALA A 162 -8.11 21.54 3.30
N GLU A 163 -8.31 21.31 4.59
CA GLU A 163 -7.69 22.16 5.59
C GLU A 163 -6.19 21.86 5.51
N ALA A 164 -5.48 22.81 4.92
CA ALA A 164 -4.02 22.85 4.81
C ALA A 164 -3.42 23.60 5.99
#